data_AF-A0A954X7M5-F1
#
_entry.id   AF-A0A954X7M5-F1
#
_cell.length_a   1.000
_cell.length_b   1.000
_cell.length_c   1.000
_cell.angle_alpha   90.00
_cell.angle_beta   90.00
_cell.angle_gamma   90.00
#
_symmetry.space_group_name_H-M   'P 1'
#
loop_
_entity.id
_entity.type
_entity.pdbx_description
1 polymer ?
#
loop_
_entity_poly.entity_id
_entity_poly.type
_entity_poly.pdbx_seq_one_letter_code
_entity_poly.pdbx_strand_id
1 'polypeptide(L)'
;MEIIVEFGQDVEVEFGDRIRLMDDIQASVARLEHVDGTLSAATFAPTLPPRPEQATGLRLSVRRAGINKMLLNSRDEFVRQSYVADDGTREVWRVTANVSGFRELDYEDFVRQLHGRVNPVLDRSGVPTGEREVKFTGTIPLVFAAQRELLDAMLLSFVLAVSSIAIIMPLVLRSLPAGVVSMLPNVFPALAAFGAMGWIGSLVDVGAMMTASIGLGIAVDDTLHFLTWYRRAIGEGASQKDAIKAAYRNCAHAMIHTTLIAGLSL
;
A
#
# COMPACT_ATOMS: atom_id res chain seq x y z
N MET A 1 -4.82 5.35 -11.28
CA MET A 1 -3.36 5.18 -11.39
C MET A 1 -2.86 5.92 -12.62
N GLU A 2 -1.65 6.43 -12.57
CA GLU A 2 -1.01 7.12 -13.70
C GLU A 2 0.30 6.41 -14.06
N ILE A 3 0.54 6.25 -15.35
CA ILE A 3 1.77 5.71 -15.93
C ILE A 3 2.42 6.86 -16.68
N ILE A 4 3.61 7.23 -16.25
CA ILE A 4 4.37 8.33 -16.82
C ILE A 4 5.51 7.73 -17.63
N VAL A 5 5.58 8.08 -18.90
CA VAL A 5 6.66 7.69 -19.80
C VAL A 5 7.44 8.94 -20.16
N GLU A 6 8.69 9.00 -19.76
CA GLU A 6 9.60 10.11 -20.04
C GLU A 6 10.52 9.71 -21.19
N PHE A 7 10.71 10.62 -22.15
CA PHE A 7 11.70 10.49 -23.22
C PHE A 7 12.79 11.54 -23.03
N GLY A 8 14.04 11.13 -23.24
CA GLY A 8 15.17 12.04 -23.37
C GLY A 8 15.02 12.96 -24.58
N GLN A 9 15.68 14.11 -24.54
CA GLN A 9 15.60 15.12 -25.60
C GLN A 9 16.10 14.64 -26.97
N ASP A 10 17.07 13.73 -26.98
CA ASP A 10 17.74 13.26 -28.21
C ASP A 10 16.98 12.11 -28.90
N VAL A 11 15.83 11.69 -28.37
CA VAL A 11 15.03 10.59 -28.93
C VAL A 11 14.37 11.05 -30.24
N GLU A 12 14.95 10.67 -31.38
CA GLU A 12 14.40 10.92 -32.74
C GLU A 12 13.19 10.02 -33.08
N VAL A 13 12.11 10.16 -32.31
CA VAL A 13 10.82 9.49 -32.59
C VAL A 13 9.78 10.53 -32.95
N GLU A 14 9.10 10.34 -34.08
CA GLU A 14 8.05 11.25 -34.54
C GLU A 14 6.91 11.34 -33.50
N PHE A 15 6.34 12.53 -33.34
CA PHE A 15 5.28 12.78 -32.34
C PHE A 15 4.09 11.81 -32.45
N GLY A 16 3.68 11.45 -33.67
CA GLY A 16 2.60 10.49 -33.87
C GLY A 16 2.98 9.04 -33.50
N ASP A 17 4.25 8.67 -33.59
CA ASP A 17 4.73 7.37 -33.11
C ASP A 17 4.80 7.34 -31.57
N ARG A 18 5.09 8.46 -30.92
CA ARG A 18 4.97 8.61 -29.45
C ARG A 18 3.52 8.44 -28.99
N ILE A 19 2.55 9.07 -29.67
CA ILE A 19 1.11 8.86 -29.40
C ILE A 19 0.73 7.39 -29.60
N ARG A 20 1.19 6.77 -30.69
CA ARG A 20 0.95 5.34 -30.95
C ARG A 20 1.54 4.45 -29.85
N LEU A 21 2.71 4.80 -29.32
CA LEU A 21 3.28 4.06 -28.19
C LEU A 21 2.39 4.18 -26.94
N MET A 22 1.84 5.36 -26.67
CA MET A 22 0.88 5.53 -25.58
C MET A 22 -0.39 4.71 -25.79
N ASP A 23 -0.88 4.60 -27.03
CA ASP A 23 -2.01 3.73 -27.39
C ASP A 23 -1.70 2.24 -27.12
N ASP A 24 -0.52 1.77 -27.53
CA ASP A 24 -0.10 0.38 -27.31
C ASP A 24 0.04 0.10 -25.79
N ILE A 25 0.54 1.06 -24.99
CA ILE A 25 0.61 0.96 -23.51
C ILE A 25 -0.80 0.91 -22.91
N GLN A 26 -1.65 1.87 -23.28
CA GLN A 26 -3.04 1.97 -22.86
C GLN A 26 -3.79 0.65 -23.11
N ALA A 27 -3.71 0.12 -24.34
CA ALA A 27 -4.36 -1.12 -24.74
C ALA A 27 -3.78 -2.37 -24.04
N SER A 28 -2.50 -2.35 -23.68
CA SER A 28 -1.86 -3.45 -22.92
C SER A 28 -2.34 -3.48 -21.47
N VAL A 29 -2.44 -2.29 -20.86
CA VAL A 29 -2.84 -2.10 -19.45
C VAL A 29 -4.35 -2.33 -19.27
N ALA A 30 -5.18 -1.95 -20.25
CA ALA A 30 -6.62 -2.15 -20.22
C ALA A 30 -7.06 -3.63 -20.13
N ARG A 31 -6.14 -4.59 -20.31
CA ARG A 31 -6.41 -6.02 -20.22
C ARG A 31 -6.09 -6.63 -18.85
N LEU A 32 -5.63 -5.81 -17.90
CA LEU A 32 -5.39 -6.25 -16.53
C LEU A 32 -6.72 -6.39 -15.79
N GLU A 33 -6.83 -7.38 -14.92
CA GLU A 33 -8.06 -7.75 -14.22
C GLU A 33 -8.64 -6.61 -13.38
N HIS A 34 -7.79 -5.79 -12.78
CA HIS A 34 -8.20 -4.69 -11.89
C HIS A 34 -8.28 -3.34 -12.60
N VAL A 35 -8.20 -3.30 -13.94
CA VAL A 35 -8.24 -2.05 -14.71
C VAL A 35 -9.58 -1.94 -15.44
N ASP A 36 -10.43 -1.02 -15.00
CA ASP A 36 -11.76 -0.80 -15.61
C ASP A 36 -11.69 0.00 -16.92
N GLY A 37 -10.62 0.78 -17.08
CA GLY A 37 -10.47 1.68 -18.22
C GLY A 37 -9.13 2.38 -18.24
N THR A 38 -8.73 2.84 -19.41
CA THR A 38 -7.47 3.56 -19.62
C THR A 38 -7.67 4.73 -20.57
N LEU A 39 -6.85 5.76 -20.43
CA LEU A 39 -6.94 7.01 -21.19
C LEU A 39 -5.55 7.57 -21.46
N SER A 40 -5.32 8.11 -22.64
CA SER A 40 -4.07 8.78 -23.01
C SER A 40 -4.33 9.81 -24.11
N ALA A 41 -3.27 10.49 -24.57
CA ALA A 41 -3.34 11.34 -25.77
C ALA A 41 -3.91 10.59 -26.99
N ALA A 42 -3.68 9.28 -27.10
CA ALA A 42 -4.18 8.48 -28.21
C ALA A 42 -5.71 8.37 -28.25
N THR A 43 -6.39 8.46 -27.09
CA THR A 43 -7.86 8.42 -27.04
C THR A 43 -8.50 9.60 -27.76
N PHE A 44 -7.82 10.74 -27.79
CA PHE A 44 -8.30 11.97 -28.43
C PHE A 44 -7.64 12.22 -29.79
N ALA A 45 -6.69 11.37 -30.20
CA ALA A 45 -6.07 11.47 -31.50
C ALA A 45 -7.06 11.03 -32.60
N PRO A 46 -7.31 11.86 -33.63
CA PRO A 46 -8.32 11.56 -34.64
C PRO A 46 -7.95 10.34 -35.50
N THR A 47 -6.66 10.16 -35.82
CA THR A 47 -6.12 8.96 -36.47
C THR A 47 -4.65 8.78 -36.10
N LEU A 48 -4.22 7.52 -35.96
CA LEU A 48 -2.81 7.19 -35.68
C LEU A 48 -2.04 6.90 -36.98
N PRO A 49 -0.79 7.38 -37.13
CA PRO A 49 0.03 7.14 -38.32
C PRO A 49 0.36 5.66 -38.45
N PRO A 50 0.25 5.01 -39.63
CA PRO A 50 0.57 3.57 -39.77
C PRO A 50 2.00 3.28 -39.28
N ARG A 51 2.22 2.07 -38.73
CA ARG A 51 3.54 1.66 -38.21
C ARG A 51 4.63 1.81 -39.28
N PRO A 52 5.87 2.19 -38.92
CA PRO A 52 6.97 2.38 -39.88
C PRO A 52 7.16 1.20 -40.82
N GLU A 53 7.10 -0.03 -40.28
CA GLU A 53 7.23 -1.29 -41.01
C GLU A 53 6.14 -1.52 -42.07
N GLN A 54 4.96 -0.93 -41.86
CA GLN A 54 3.80 -1.06 -42.74
C GLN A 54 3.73 0.09 -43.78
N ALA A 55 4.56 1.12 -43.65
CA ALA A 55 4.54 2.33 -44.46
C ALA A 55 5.56 2.30 -45.62
N THR A 56 5.71 1.15 -46.29
CA THR A 56 6.72 0.89 -47.34
C THR A 56 6.38 1.47 -48.72
N GLY A 57 5.16 1.96 -48.94
CA GLY A 57 4.74 2.56 -50.21
C GLY A 57 4.67 4.09 -50.18
N LEU A 58 5.04 4.77 -51.27
CA LEU A 58 5.07 6.24 -51.39
C LEU A 58 3.78 6.93 -50.89
N ARG A 59 2.61 6.39 -51.27
CA ARG A 59 1.31 6.92 -50.82
C ARG A 59 1.13 6.82 -49.31
N LEU A 60 1.57 5.73 -48.69
CA LEU A 60 1.47 5.49 -47.25
C LEU A 60 2.46 6.37 -46.47
N SER A 61 3.68 6.56 -46.98
CA SER A 61 4.68 7.43 -46.37
C SER A 61 4.22 8.90 -46.38
N VAL A 62 3.63 9.38 -47.48
CA VAL A 62 3.05 10.73 -47.56
C VAL A 62 1.86 10.88 -46.62
N ARG A 63 0.97 9.87 -46.55
CA ARG A 63 -0.16 9.87 -45.60
C ARG A 63 0.33 9.89 -44.15
N ARG A 64 1.36 9.10 -43.81
CA ARG A 64 1.99 9.05 -42.49
C ARG A 64 2.55 10.42 -42.10
N ALA A 65 3.35 11.05 -42.97
CA ALA A 65 3.89 12.38 -42.74
C ALA A 65 2.78 13.43 -42.53
N GLY A 66 1.68 13.34 -43.29
CA GLY A 66 0.51 14.21 -43.12
C GLY A 66 -0.17 14.04 -41.76
N ILE A 67 -0.38 12.80 -41.31
CA ILE A 67 -0.95 12.49 -39.99
C ILE A 67 -0.02 12.98 -38.88
N ASN A 68 1.29 12.71 -38.97
CA ASN A 68 2.26 13.18 -37.99
C ASN A 68 2.27 14.70 -37.86
N LYS A 69 2.24 15.42 -38.98
CA LYS A 69 2.17 16.88 -38.99
C LYS A 69 0.87 17.39 -38.37
N MET A 70 -0.26 16.74 -38.65
CA MET A 70 -1.54 17.08 -38.03
C MET A 70 -1.50 16.90 -36.51
N LEU A 71 -1.01 15.76 -36.03
CA LEU A 71 -0.89 15.48 -34.60
C LEU A 71 0.07 16.46 -33.90
N LEU A 72 1.19 16.79 -34.56
CA LEU A 72 2.15 17.78 -34.06
C LEU A 72 1.52 19.18 -33.95
N ASN A 73 0.69 19.59 -34.91
CA ASN A 73 -0.03 20.85 -34.83
C ASN A 73 -1.04 20.90 -33.66
N SER A 74 -1.53 19.74 -33.20
CA SER A 74 -2.40 19.60 -32.03
C SER A 74 -1.63 19.42 -30.72
N ARG A 75 -0.29 19.48 -30.73
CA ARG A 75 0.54 19.28 -29.52
C ARG A 75 0.13 20.17 -28.36
N ASP A 76 -0.11 21.45 -28.61
CA ASP A 76 -0.49 22.40 -27.57
C ASP A 76 -1.81 22.01 -26.88
N GLU A 77 -2.72 21.34 -27.58
CA GLU A 77 -3.95 20.82 -26.99
C GLU A 77 -3.67 19.67 -26.02
N PHE A 78 -2.83 18.72 -26.41
CA PHE A 78 -2.39 17.62 -25.53
C PHE A 78 -1.61 18.13 -24.31
N VAL A 79 -0.83 19.20 -24.48
CA VAL A 79 -0.13 19.87 -23.36
C VAL A 79 -1.12 20.57 -22.44
N ARG A 80 -2.09 21.33 -22.97
CA ARG A 80 -3.15 21.96 -22.16
C ARG A 80 -3.98 20.95 -21.39
N GLN A 81 -4.24 19.78 -21.98
CA GLN A 81 -4.96 18.68 -21.33
C GLN A 81 -4.06 17.82 -20.41
N SER A 82 -2.79 18.18 -20.27
CA SER A 82 -1.80 17.48 -19.43
C SER A 82 -1.59 16.00 -19.81
N TYR A 83 -1.77 15.63 -21.07
CA TYR A 83 -1.36 14.31 -21.57
C TYR A 83 0.12 14.29 -21.98
N VAL A 84 0.65 15.46 -22.32
CA VAL A 84 2.06 15.68 -22.65
C VAL A 84 2.55 16.86 -21.81
N ALA A 85 3.76 16.79 -21.30
CA ALA A 85 4.48 17.93 -20.77
C ALA A 85 5.90 17.91 -21.33
N ASP A 86 6.48 19.08 -21.51
CA ASP A 86 7.85 19.23 -22.00
C ASP A 86 8.49 20.38 -21.23
N ASP A 87 9.53 20.06 -20.47
CA ASP A 87 10.27 21.02 -19.65
C ASP A 87 11.53 21.54 -20.35
N GLY A 88 11.75 21.17 -21.62
CA GLY A 88 12.95 21.53 -22.36
C GLY A 88 14.18 20.70 -21.99
N THR A 89 14.02 19.59 -21.26
CA THR A 89 15.04 18.54 -21.03
C THR A 89 14.47 17.13 -21.22
N ARG A 90 13.19 16.94 -20.90
CA ARG A 90 12.46 15.68 -21.07
C ARG A 90 11.05 15.95 -21.57
N GLU A 91 10.58 15.06 -22.44
CA GLU A 91 9.17 15.03 -22.81
C GLU A 91 8.46 13.92 -22.02
N VAL A 92 7.43 14.30 -21.29
CA VAL A 92 6.70 13.47 -20.34
C VAL A 92 5.32 13.17 -20.91
N TRP A 93 4.98 11.89 -20.96
CA TRP A 93 3.70 11.40 -21.47
C TRP A 93 2.93 10.68 -20.38
N ARG A 94 1.63 10.97 -20.30
CA ARG A 94 0.76 10.40 -19.28
C ARG A 94 -0.27 9.44 -19.87
N VAL A 95 -0.31 8.23 -19.32
CA VAL A 95 -1.38 7.26 -19.53
C VAL A 95 -2.09 7.04 -18.19
N THR A 96 -3.38 7.33 -18.14
CA THR A 96 -4.22 7.14 -16.95
C THR A 96 -4.88 5.77 -17.02
N ALA A 97 -4.83 5.01 -15.93
CA ALA A 97 -5.56 3.76 -15.75
C ALA A 97 -6.50 3.89 -14.55
N ASN A 98 -7.80 3.67 -14.76
CA ASN A 98 -8.76 3.55 -13.67
C ASN A 98 -8.68 2.13 -13.11
N VAL A 99 -8.42 2.02 -11.80
CA VAL A 99 -8.18 0.74 -11.14
C VAL A 99 -9.24 0.56 -10.05
N SER A 100 -9.95 -0.56 -10.10
CA SER A 100 -10.97 -0.96 -9.13
C SER A 100 -10.46 -2.08 -8.23
N GLY A 101 -11.26 -2.49 -7.24
CA GLY A 101 -10.92 -3.62 -6.38
C GLY A 101 -9.83 -3.34 -5.34
N PHE A 102 -9.61 -2.07 -4.96
CA PHE A 102 -8.51 -1.65 -4.06
C PHE A 102 -8.37 -2.47 -2.76
N ARG A 103 -9.49 -2.99 -2.20
CA ARG A 103 -9.47 -3.79 -0.96
C ARG A 103 -8.86 -5.19 -1.12
N GLU A 104 -8.90 -5.75 -2.32
CA GLU A 104 -8.43 -7.10 -2.63
C GLU A 104 -7.15 -7.08 -3.48
N LEU A 105 -6.70 -5.88 -3.86
CA LEU A 105 -5.58 -5.67 -4.75
C LEU A 105 -4.27 -5.83 -3.97
N ASP A 106 -3.55 -6.91 -4.26
CA ASP A 106 -2.13 -6.99 -3.93
C ASP A 106 -1.38 -6.00 -4.83
N TYR A 107 -0.99 -4.87 -4.26
CA TYR A 107 -0.33 -3.81 -5.01
C TYR A 107 1.04 -4.23 -5.55
N GLU A 108 1.79 -5.05 -4.81
CA GLU A 108 3.09 -5.52 -5.27
C GLU A 108 2.93 -6.42 -6.50
N ASP A 109 1.96 -7.34 -6.47
CA ASP A 109 1.65 -8.18 -7.62
C ASP A 109 1.08 -7.35 -8.78
N PHE A 110 0.18 -6.41 -8.51
CA PHE A 110 -0.40 -5.54 -9.53
C PHE A 110 0.67 -4.69 -10.25
N VAL A 111 1.60 -4.09 -9.52
CA VAL A 111 2.73 -3.34 -10.11
C VAL A 111 3.63 -4.25 -10.92
N ARG A 112 3.89 -5.46 -10.45
CA ARG A 112 4.64 -6.47 -11.21
C ARG A 112 3.93 -6.83 -12.52
N GLN A 113 2.61 -7.02 -12.49
CA GLN A 113 1.80 -7.25 -13.70
C GLN A 113 1.86 -6.07 -14.66
N LEU A 114 1.80 -4.83 -14.14
CA LEU A 114 1.94 -3.61 -14.94
C LEU A 114 3.29 -3.53 -15.63
N HIS A 115 4.40 -3.70 -14.90
CA HIS A 115 5.72 -3.78 -15.51
C HIS A 115 5.79 -4.87 -16.58
N GLY A 116 5.22 -6.04 -16.31
CA GLY A 116 5.13 -7.15 -17.27
C GLY A 116 4.32 -6.85 -18.53
N ARG A 117 3.42 -5.86 -18.50
CA ARG A 117 2.62 -5.41 -19.66
C ARG A 117 3.20 -4.21 -20.38
N VAL A 118 3.83 -3.29 -19.65
CA VAL A 118 4.36 -2.03 -20.16
C VAL A 118 5.76 -2.20 -20.74
N ASN A 119 6.66 -2.91 -20.04
CA ASN A 119 8.05 -3.09 -20.49
C ASN A 119 8.15 -3.75 -21.88
N PRO A 120 7.40 -4.82 -22.21
CA PRO A 120 7.47 -5.42 -23.56
C PRO A 120 6.93 -4.53 -24.68
N VAL A 121 6.04 -3.57 -24.36
CA VAL A 121 5.57 -2.58 -25.34
C VAL A 121 6.67 -1.57 -25.62
N LEU A 122 7.35 -1.12 -24.56
CA LEU A 122 8.50 -0.23 -24.69
C LEU A 122 9.65 -0.93 -25.40
N ASP A 123 10.05 -2.13 -25.03
CA ASP A 123 11.15 -2.86 -25.70
C ASP A 123 10.96 -2.99 -27.21
N ARG A 124 9.71 -3.07 -27.68
CA ARG A 124 9.36 -3.11 -29.12
C ARG A 124 9.35 -1.74 -29.81
N SER A 125 9.38 -0.62 -29.07
CA SER A 125 9.36 0.72 -29.65
C SER A 125 10.68 1.14 -30.29
N GLY A 126 11.78 0.42 -30.01
CA GLY A 126 13.11 0.73 -30.51
C GLY A 126 13.82 1.88 -29.79
N VAL A 127 13.18 2.51 -28.79
CA VAL A 127 13.81 3.57 -27.98
C VAL A 127 14.77 2.93 -26.97
N PRO A 128 16.06 3.34 -26.89
CA PRO A 128 17.02 2.79 -25.93
C PRO A 128 16.57 2.95 -24.48
N THR A 129 16.84 1.96 -23.63
CA THR A 129 16.43 1.97 -22.21
C THR A 129 17.05 3.13 -21.41
N GLY A 130 18.19 3.68 -21.84
CA GLY A 130 18.82 4.84 -21.20
C GLY A 130 18.17 6.19 -21.53
N GLU A 131 17.34 6.23 -22.58
CA GLU A 131 16.69 7.46 -23.07
C GLU A 131 15.19 7.47 -22.76
N ARG A 132 14.73 6.50 -21.97
CA ARG A 132 13.34 6.41 -21.54
C ARG A 132 13.23 5.98 -20.10
N GLU A 133 12.29 6.57 -19.38
CA GLU A 133 12.00 6.21 -18.00
C GLU A 133 10.49 5.98 -17.85
N VAL A 134 10.10 4.95 -17.09
CA VAL A 134 8.69 4.70 -16.77
C VAL A 134 8.50 4.83 -15.29
N LYS A 135 7.54 5.65 -14.89
CA LYS A 135 7.14 5.82 -13.49
C LYS A 135 5.68 5.49 -13.33
N PHE A 136 5.38 4.76 -12.25
CA PHE A 136 4.03 4.43 -11.84
C PHE A 136 3.64 5.31 -10.66
N THR A 137 2.59 6.09 -10.81
CA THR A 137 2.20 7.16 -9.87
C THR A 137 0.67 7.29 -9.75
N GLY A 138 0.21 8.30 -9.03
CA GLY A 138 -1.18 8.55 -8.67
C GLY A 138 -1.51 8.09 -7.25
N THR A 139 -2.79 8.24 -6.89
CA THR A 139 -3.26 8.02 -5.51
C THR A 139 -3.07 6.59 -5.02
N ILE A 140 -3.23 5.60 -5.89
CA ILE A 140 -3.16 4.18 -5.50
C ILE A 140 -1.75 3.81 -4.98
N PRO A 141 -0.67 4.01 -5.75
CA PRO A 141 0.70 3.85 -5.24
C PRO A 141 0.96 4.58 -3.93
N LEU A 142 0.49 5.83 -3.81
CA LEU A 142 0.71 6.65 -2.64
C LEU A 142 0.01 6.09 -1.40
N VAL A 143 -1.25 5.67 -1.53
CA VAL A 143 -2.01 5.07 -0.42
C VAL A 143 -1.37 3.76 0.01
N PHE A 144 -0.95 2.90 -0.92
CA PHE A 144 -0.27 1.64 -0.59
C PHE A 144 1.08 1.88 0.10
N ALA A 145 1.88 2.81 -0.40
CA ALA A 145 3.13 3.20 0.25
C ALA A 145 2.87 3.72 1.68
N ALA A 146 1.88 4.60 1.86
CA ALA A 146 1.50 5.11 3.17
C ALA A 146 0.98 4.00 4.11
N GLN A 147 0.19 3.05 3.60
CA GLN A 147 -0.30 1.90 4.37
C GLN A 147 0.84 0.99 4.82
N ARG A 148 1.83 0.73 3.96
CA ARG A 148 2.99 -0.09 4.28
C ARG A 148 3.85 0.55 5.34
N GLU A 149 4.18 1.84 5.17
CA GLU A 149 4.92 2.60 6.18
C GLU A 149 4.18 2.65 7.52
N LEU A 150 2.86 2.83 7.50
CA LEU A 150 2.04 2.80 8.71
C LEU A 150 2.06 1.43 9.37
N LEU A 151 1.89 0.36 8.60
CA LEU A 151 1.91 -1.01 9.11
C LEU A 151 3.26 -1.36 9.74
N ASP A 152 4.37 -1.01 9.07
CA ASP A 152 5.73 -1.23 9.58
C ASP A 152 5.97 -0.44 10.87
N ALA A 153 5.54 0.82 10.92
CA ALA A 153 5.61 1.64 12.13
C ALA A 153 4.77 1.06 13.28
N MET A 154 3.58 0.54 12.99
CA MET A 154 2.72 -0.09 13.98
C MET A 154 3.29 -1.41 14.49
N LEU A 155 3.85 -2.24 13.61
CA LEU A 155 4.55 -3.48 13.99
C LEU A 155 5.74 -3.17 14.90
N LEU A 156 6.57 -2.21 14.51
CA LEU A 156 7.69 -1.76 15.33
C LEU A 156 7.20 -1.24 16.69
N SER A 157 6.18 -0.40 16.70
CA SER A 157 5.60 0.15 17.93
C SER A 157 5.02 -0.94 18.83
N PHE A 158 4.37 -1.95 18.25
CA PHE A 158 3.82 -3.09 18.98
C PHE A 158 4.93 -3.93 19.61
N VAL A 159 5.98 -4.26 18.86
CA VAL A 159 7.15 -5.00 19.39
C VAL A 159 7.84 -4.20 20.49
N LEU A 160 8.01 -2.89 20.32
CA LEU A 160 8.57 -2.00 21.34
C LEU A 160 7.67 -1.94 22.58
N ALA A 161 6.35 -1.91 22.43
CA ALA A 161 5.41 -1.93 23.54
C ALA A 161 5.51 -3.25 24.32
N VAL A 162 5.43 -4.40 23.65
CA VAL A 162 5.56 -5.72 24.28
C VAL A 162 6.91 -5.84 25.01
N SER A 163 8.00 -5.39 24.39
CA SER A 163 9.34 -5.39 24.99
C SER A 163 9.40 -4.48 26.23
N SER A 164 8.80 -3.31 26.16
CA SER A 164 8.74 -2.36 27.29
C SER A 164 7.94 -2.94 28.46
N ILE A 165 6.80 -3.58 28.20
CA ILE A 165 5.99 -4.26 29.22
C ILE A 165 6.77 -5.43 29.82
N ALA A 166 7.49 -6.22 29.01
CA ALA A 166 8.33 -7.32 29.48
C ALA A 166 9.40 -6.86 30.47
N ILE A 167 9.88 -5.61 30.35
CA ILE A 167 10.85 -5.00 31.26
C ILE A 167 10.14 -4.40 32.49
N ILE A 168 9.06 -3.64 32.28
CA ILE A 168 8.38 -2.90 33.34
C ILE A 168 7.65 -3.82 34.31
N MET A 169 7.01 -4.90 33.83
CA MET A 169 6.22 -5.80 34.68
C MET A 169 7.06 -6.47 35.79
N PRO A 170 8.24 -7.06 35.50
CA PRO A 170 9.16 -7.52 36.55
C PRO A 170 9.55 -6.45 37.58
N LEU A 171 9.70 -5.19 37.16
CA LEU A 171 10.07 -4.08 38.04
C LEU A 171 8.92 -3.68 38.96
N VAL A 172 7.72 -3.50 38.41
CA VAL A 172 6.48 -3.20 39.17
C VAL A 172 6.19 -4.33 40.16
N LEU A 173 6.31 -5.57 39.70
CA LEU A 173 6.12 -6.75 40.53
C LEU A 173 7.34 -7.09 41.38
N ARG A 174 8.45 -6.35 41.33
CA ARG A 174 9.70 -6.64 42.06
C ARG A 174 10.05 -8.14 42.07
N SER A 175 9.79 -8.84 40.97
CA SER A 175 9.87 -10.30 40.86
C SER A 175 9.90 -10.70 39.39
N LEU A 176 11.06 -11.19 38.95
CA LEU A 176 11.25 -11.63 37.56
C LEU A 176 10.34 -12.80 37.17
N PRO A 177 10.18 -13.86 37.98
CA PRO A 177 9.26 -14.95 37.63
C PRO A 177 7.81 -14.48 37.54
N ALA A 178 7.36 -13.61 38.44
CA ALA A 178 6.00 -13.08 38.39
C ALA A 178 5.79 -12.17 37.17
N GLY A 179 6.80 -11.36 36.82
CA GLY A 179 6.79 -10.54 35.61
C GLY A 179 6.67 -11.37 34.33
N VAL A 180 7.47 -12.41 34.18
CA VAL A 180 7.40 -13.31 33.01
C VAL A 180 6.07 -14.04 32.93
N VAL A 181 5.56 -14.56 34.05
CA VAL A 181 4.23 -15.20 34.09
C VAL A 181 3.12 -14.21 33.75
N SER A 182 3.24 -12.94 34.15
CA SER A 182 2.26 -11.89 33.82
C SER A 182 2.26 -11.51 32.33
N MET A 183 3.34 -11.79 31.59
CA MET A 183 3.35 -11.58 30.13
C MET A 183 2.45 -12.56 29.39
N LEU A 184 2.20 -13.73 29.96
CA LEU A 184 1.39 -14.77 29.34
C LEU A 184 -0.02 -14.25 28.99
N PRO A 185 -0.84 -13.72 29.92
CA PRO A 185 -2.16 -13.19 29.58
C PRO A 185 -2.12 -11.95 28.66
N ASN A 186 -1.01 -11.21 28.61
CA ASN A 186 -0.88 -10.00 27.80
C ASN A 186 -0.55 -10.30 26.33
N VAL A 187 0.37 -11.23 26.08
CA VAL A 187 0.89 -11.51 24.73
C VAL A 187 0.13 -12.65 24.06
N PHE A 188 -0.41 -13.60 24.84
CA PHE A 188 -1.10 -14.77 24.32
C PHE A 188 -2.29 -14.43 23.39
N PRO A 189 -3.21 -13.49 23.73
CA PRO A 189 -4.32 -13.17 22.84
C PRO A 189 -3.87 -12.61 21.49
N ALA A 190 -2.85 -11.74 21.47
CA ALA A 190 -2.31 -11.18 20.24
C ALA A 190 -1.61 -12.26 19.40
N LEU A 191 -0.81 -13.14 20.01
CA LEU A 191 -0.20 -14.27 19.33
C LEU A 191 -1.24 -15.23 18.76
N ALA A 192 -2.30 -15.51 19.51
CA ALA A 192 -3.38 -16.37 19.05
C ALA A 192 -4.12 -15.74 17.86
N ALA A 193 -4.43 -14.44 17.91
CA ALA A 193 -5.10 -13.71 16.84
C ALA A 193 -4.25 -13.67 15.57
N PHE A 194 -3.00 -13.20 15.65
CA PHE A 194 -2.10 -13.14 14.49
C PHE A 194 -1.71 -14.54 13.99
N GLY A 195 -1.55 -15.50 14.89
CA GLY A 195 -1.32 -16.90 14.52
C GLY A 195 -2.49 -17.50 13.75
N ALA A 196 -3.73 -17.21 14.17
CA ALA A 196 -4.93 -17.62 13.44
C ALA A 196 -5.04 -16.94 12.07
N MET A 197 -4.73 -15.64 11.97
CA MET A 197 -4.68 -14.93 10.68
C MET A 197 -3.65 -15.57 9.73
N GLY A 198 -2.45 -15.84 10.23
CA GLY A 198 -1.41 -16.52 9.46
C GLY A 198 -1.79 -17.93 9.03
N TRP A 199 -2.53 -18.67 9.86
CA TRP A 199 -3.05 -19.99 9.51
C TRP A 199 -4.09 -19.92 8.38
N ILE A 200 -5.01 -18.96 8.45
CA ILE A 200 -6.08 -18.78 7.45
C ILE A 200 -5.53 -18.18 6.14
N GLY A 201 -4.30 -17.65 6.16
CA GLY A 201 -3.71 -16.93 5.02
C GLY A 201 -4.24 -15.50 4.90
N SER A 202 -4.80 -14.94 5.97
CA SER A 202 -5.22 -13.54 6.00
C SER A 202 -4.00 -12.64 6.16
N LEU A 203 -3.93 -11.61 5.31
CA LEU A 203 -2.95 -10.53 5.46
C LEU A 203 -3.28 -9.73 6.71
N VAL A 204 -2.23 -9.31 7.43
CA VAL A 204 -2.36 -8.38 8.55
C VAL A 204 -2.47 -6.98 7.95
N ASP A 205 -3.59 -6.31 8.23
CA ASP A 205 -3.82 -4.94 7.82
C ASP A 205 -3.65 -3.96 8.99
N VAL A 206 -3.75 -2.67 8.67
CA VAL A 206 -3.66 -1.59 9.66
C VAL A 206 -4.74 -1.76 10.74
N GLY A 207 -5.95 -2.18 10.36
CA GLY A 207 -7.05 -2.40 11.30
C GLY A 207 -6.73 -3.47 12.34
N ALA A 208 -6.29 -4.65 11.90
CA ALA A 208 -5.88 -5.74 12.78
C ALA A 208 -4.75 -5.30 13.74
N MET A 209 -3.76 -4.55 13.25
CA MET A 209 -2.70 -3.99 14.10
C MET A 209 -3.19 -2.98 15.11
N MET A 210 -4.14 -2.11 14.74
CA MET A 210 -4.76 -1.15 15.66
C MET A 210 -5.51 -1.87 16.77
N THR A 211 -6.35 -2.84 16.42
CA THR A 211 -7.09 -3.66 17.37
C THR A 211 -6.15 -4.40 18.32
N ALA A 212 -5.08 -5.02 17.80
CA ALA A 212 -4.10 -5.73 18.63
C ALA A 212 -3.34 -4.79 19.58
N SER A 213 -2.95 -3.59 19.11
CA SER A 213 -2.26 -2.61 19.95
C SER A 213 -3.15 -2.08 21.08
N ILE A 214 -4.43 -1.80 20.80
CA ILE A 214 -5.40 -1.38 21.80
C ILE A 214 -5.66 -2.52 22.79
N GLY A 215 -5.89 -3.74 22.29
CA GLY A 215 -6.11 -4.92 23.09
C GLY A 215 -4.95 -5.23 24.04
N LEU A 216 -3.70 -5.08 23.57
CA LEU A 216 -2.51 -5.23 24.42
C LEU A 216 -2.51 -4.21 25.58
N GLY A 217 -2.86 -2.95 25.30
CA GLY A 217 -2.95 -1.91 26.33
C GLY A 217 -3.98 -2.24 27.41
N ILE A 218 -5.17 -2.70 27.00
CA ILE A 218 -6.25 -3.11 27.90
C ILE A 218 -5.80 -4.31 28.76
N ALA A 219 -5.22 -5.35 28.13
CA ALA A 219 -4.78 -6.55 28.84
C ALA A 219 -3.72 -6.25 29.91
N VAL A 220 -2.80 -5.33 29.61
CA VAL A 220 -1.73 -4.92 30.52
C VAL A 220 -2.28 -4.11 31.69
N ASP A 221 -3.21 -3.19 31.43
CA ASP A 221 -3.88 -2.39 32.46
C ASP A 221 -4.66 -3.29 33.44
N ASP A 222 -5.46 -4.20 32.89
CA ASP A 222 -6.21 -5.22 33.63
C ASP A 222 -5.29 -6.07 34.52
N THR A 223 -4.18 -6.54 33.97
CA THR A 223 -3.18 -7.33 34.70
C THR A 223 -2.53 -6.50 35.82
N LEU A 224 -2.19 -5.24 35.56
CA LEU A 224 -1.57 -4.35 36.55
C LEU A 224 -2.54 -4.00 37.68
N HIS A 225 -3.80 -3.69 37.37
CA HIS A 225 -4.85 -3.45 38.35
C HIS A 225 -5.06 -4.68 39.24
N PHE A 226 -5.21 -5.86 38.65
CA PHE A 226 -5.39 -7.10 39.40
C PHE A 226 -4.18 -7.41 40.31
N LEU A 227 -2.97 -7.36 39.77
CA LEU A 227 -1.76 -7.69 40.51
C LEU A 227 -1.43 -6.68 41.61
N THR A 228 -1.77 -5.41 41.42
CA THR A 228 -1.61 -4.37 42.44
C THR A 228 -2.48 -4.68 43.67
N TRP A 229 -3.77 -4.98 43.46
CA TRP A 229 -4.66 -5.36 44.56
C TRP A 229 -4.26 -6.68 45.21
N TYR A 230 -3.88 -7.67 44.40
CA TYR A 230 -3.40 -8.95 44.90
C TYR A 230 -2.17 -8.77 45.81
N ARG A 231 -1.16 -8.02 45.36
CA ARG A 231 0.06 -7.77 46.14
C ARG A 231 -0.21 -6.99 47.41
N ARG A 232 -1.12 -6.02 47.36
CA ARG A 232 -1.53 -5.27 48.55
C ARG A 232 -2.11 -6.20 49.61
N ALA A 233 -3.05 -7.07 49.22
CA ALA A 233 -3.65 -8.04 50.15
C ALA A 233 -2.63 -9.04 50.71
N ILE A 234 -1.69 -9.53 49.88
CA ILE A 234 -0.58 -10.38 50.36
C ILE A 234 0.31 -9.61 51.35
N GLY A 235 0.62 -8.34 51.08
CA GLY A 235 1.39 -7.49 51.97
C GLY A 235 0.69 -7.17 53.31
N GLU A 236 -0.63 -7.17 53.32
CA GLU A 236 -1.48 -7.05 54.51
C GLU A 236 -1.64 -8.39 55.28
N GLY A 237 -0.99 -9.47 54.82
CA GLY A 237 -0.97 -10.77 55.49
C GLY A 237 -2.10 -11.72 55.09
N ALA A 238 -2.86 -11.42 54.03
CA ALA A 238 -3.92 -12.30 53.55
C ALA A 238 -3.35 -13.62 52.98
N SER A 239 -4.13 -14.70 53.10
CA SER A 239 -3.81 -15.94 52.39
C SER A 239 -3.90 -15.73 50.87
N GLN A 240 -3.22 -16.57 50.06
CA GLN A 240 -3.29 -16.46 48.60
C GLN A 240 -4.72 -16.49 48.05
N LYS A 241 -5.59 -17.33 48.63
CA LYS A 241 -7.00 -17.42 48.23
C LYS A 241 -7.77 -16.15 48.56
N ASP A 242 -7.52 -15.57 49.73
CA ASP A 242 -8.21 -14.35 50.16
C ASP A 242 -7.70 -13.13 49.39
N ALA A 243 -6.42 -13.08 49.05
CA ALA A 243 -5.84 -12.04 48.20
C ALA A 243 -6.43 -12.04 46.77
N ILE A 244 -6.65 -13.22 46.17
CA ILE A 244 -7.32 -13.34 44.87
C ILE A 244 -8.77 -12.81 44.96
N LYS A 245 -9.52 -13.23 45.98
CA LYS A 245 -10.90 -12.75 46.19
C LYS A 245 -10.96 -11.25 46.40
N ALA A 246 -10.00 -10.69 47.17
CA ALA A 246 -9.88 -9.26 47.38
C ALA A 246 -9.60 -8.52 46.08
N ALA A 247 -8.67 -9.01 45.24
CA ALA A 247 -8.38 -8.42 43.95
C ALA A 247 -9.63 -8.36 43.05
N TYR A 248 -10.30 -9.51 42.84
CA TYR A 248 -11.53 -9.56 42.05
C TYR A 248 -12.62 -8.61 42.58
N ARG A 249 -12.84 -8.57 43.91
CA ARG A 249 -13.84 -7.67 44.51
C ARG A 249 -13.56 -6.19 44.22
N ASN A 250 -12.30 -5.80 44.10
CA ASN A 250 -11.92 -4.40 43.92
C ASN A 250 -11.84 -3.99 42.45
N CYS A 251 -11.40 -4.85 41.53
CA CYS A 251 -11.15 -4.46 40.13
C CYS A 251 -12.05 -5.11 39.08
N ALA A 252 -12.72 -6.24 39.37
CA ALA A 252 -13.39 -7.02 38.32
C ALA A 252 -14.52 -6.27 37.61
N HIS A 253 -15.35 -5.53 38.36
CA HIS A 253 -16.43 -4.76 37.75
C HIS A 253 -15.90 -3.71 36.77
N ALA A 254 -14.87 -2.96 37.16
CA ALA A 254 -14.26 -1.95 36.31
C ALA A 254 -13.66 -2.56 35.03
N MET A 255 -12.89 -3.66 35.18
CA MET A 255 -12.26 -4.38 34.07
C MET A 255 -13.28 -4.97 33.08
N ILE A 256 -14.39 -5.51 33.59
CA ILE A 256 -15.46 -6.03 32.74
C ILE A 256 -16.12 -4.90 31.94
N HIS A 257 -16.37 -3.75 32.57
CA HIS A 257 -16.97 -2.60 31.88
C HIS A 257 -16.06 -2.07 30.77
N THR A 258 -14.76 -1.87 31.04
CA THR A 258 -13.80 -1.42 30.02
C THR A 258 -13.72 -2.42 28.87
N THR A 259 -13.60 -3.70 29.17
CA THR A 259 -13.52 -4.77 28.15
C THR A 259 -14.79 -4.86 27.31
N LEU A 260 -15.98 -4.79 27.91
CA LEU A 260 -17.25 -4.83 27.17
C LEU A 260 -17.43 -3.60 26.29
N ILE A 261 -17.13 -2.42 26.81
CA ILE A 261 -17.25 -1.18 26.03
C ILE A 261 -16.29 -1.24 24.85
N ALA A 262 -15.01 -1.56 25.08
CA ALA A 262 -14.01 -1.62 24.03
C ALA A 262 -14.32 -2.74 23.01
N GLY A 263 -14.67 -3.93 23.47
CA GLY A 263 -14.93 -5.08 22.62
C GLY A 263 -16.21 -4.99 21.78
N LEU A 264 -17.23 -4.23 22.21
CA LEU A 264 -18.45 -4.01 21.44
C LEU A 264 -18.42 -2.76 20.57
N SER A 265 -17.44 -1.87 20.77
CA SER A 265 -17.28 -0.64 19.98
C SER A 265 -16.28 -0.78 18.82
N LEU A 266 -15.42 -1.80 18.88
CA LEU A 266 -14.55 -2.27 17.80
C LEU A 266 -15.31 -3.18 16.82
#